data_AF-A0A382QS93-F1
#
_entry.id   AF-A0A382QS93-F1
#
_cell.length_a   1.000
_cell.length_b   1.000
_cell.length_c   1.000
_cell.angle_alpha   90.00
_cell.angle_beta   90.00
_cell.angle_gamma   90.00
#
_symmetry.space_group_name_H-M   'P 1'
#
loop_
_entity.id
_entity.type
_entity.pdbx_description
1 polymer ?
#
loop_
_entity_poly.entity_id
_entity_poly.type
_entity_poly.pdbx_seq_one_letter_code
_entity_poly.pdbx_strand_id
1 'polypeptide(L)'
;YKLLNNKNYFNIIIYGIVSIFLLSLWPISGAIFFGKTIYIIKKLIIDKVFEKKIFLLFTFILFAYIILNVDYLKLNLARDFHYTSLYSSFFYNYHFRTFFGSPILGGVYLITFSLLLIKNLKKIIFLNEKENIIIYIILSSYFLTLAYTLLRASIMSPKYVIFILPLILTWICIELEKIDKNKIIKIFLGFLTMLFCVLEINNSPIKRPPTNEALEIVKNDNSKYITTIESDVFNNYISTKKIFVEENFVLLDKNVKYPEYIKSFWFICLKNERFFVGKKGNLNFEKKCNNFNTNNNNFVEIKEIRINYFILKKFEN
;
A
#
# COMPACT_ATOMS: atom_id res chain seq x y z
N TYR A 1 -23.74 -16.88 -0.50
CA TYR A 1 -25.17 -17.19 -0.25
C TYR A 1 -26.00 -17.42 -1.50
N LYS A 2 -26.03 -16.52 -2.49
CA LYS A 2 -26.84 -16.73 -3.71
C LYS A 2 -26.56 -18.07 -4.42
N LEU A 3 -25.29 -18.50 -4.47
CA LEU A 3 -24.88 -19.82 -4.96
C LEU A 3 -25.33 -21.01 -4.10
N LEU A 4 -25.46 -20.83 -2.78
CA LEU A 4 -25.96 -21.86 -1.88
C LEU A 4 -27.47 -22.05 -2.06
N ASN A 5 -28.20 -20.95 -2.30
CA ASN A 5 -29.66 -20.96 -2.40
C ASN A 5 -30.15 -21.26 -3.82
N ASN A 6 -29.51 -20.72 -4.86
CA ASN A 6 -29.90 -20.89 -6.26
C ASN A 6 -28.77 -21.57 -7.04
N LYS A 7 -28.90 -22.90 -7.19
CA LYS A 7 -27.90 -23.80 -7.77
C LYS A 7 -27.96 -23.87 -9.30
N ASN A 8 -28.37 -22.78 -9.97
CA ASN A 8 -28.35 -22.69 -11.43
C ASN A 8 -26.92 -22.89 -11.94
N TYR A 9 -26.74 -23.83 -12.88
CA TYR A 9 -25.45 -24.16 -13.50
C TYR A 9 -24.77 -22.93 -14.12
N PHE A 10 -25.55 -22.05 -14.75
CA PHE A 10 -25.02 -20.82 -15.33
C PHE A 10 -24.32 -19.92 -14.30
N ASN A 11 -24.93 -19.74 -13.12
CA ASN A 11 -24.35 -18.96 -12.04
C ASN A 11 -23.07 -19.60 -11.46
N ILE A 12 -23.04 -20.94 -11.40
CA ILE A 12 -21.88 -21.70 -10.92
C ILE A 12 -20.70 -21.52 -11.87
N ILE A 13 -20.94 -21.67 -13.18
CA ILE A 13 -19.92 -21.53 -14.22
C ILE A 13 -19.37 -20.10 -14.25
N ILE A 14 -20.25 -19.09 -14.29
CA ILE A 14 -19.83 -17.68 -14.25
C ILE A 14 -19.00 -17.39 -13.00
N TYR A 15 -19.46 -17.85 -11.83
CA TYR A 15 -18.70 -17.66 -10.60
C TYR A 15 -17.32 -18.30 -10.70
N GLY A 16 -17.22 -19.52 -11.24
CA GLY A 16 -15.95 -20.20 -11.46
C GLY A 16 -14.99 -19.40 -12.33
N ILE A 17 -15.45 -18.96 -13.51
CA ILE A 17 -14.63 -18.20 -14.46
C ILE A 17 -14.16 -16.87 -13.85
N VAL A 18 -15.08 -16.09 -13.29
CA VAL A 18 -14.76 -14.80 -12.65
C VAL A 18 -13.80 -15.01 -11.48
N SER A 19 -13.96 -16.09 -10.72
CA SER A 19 -13.08 -16.42 -9.58
C SER A 19 -11.66 -16.74 -10.02
N ILE A 20 -11.49 -17.55 -11.07
CA ILE A 20 -10.18 -17.90 -11.64
C ILE A 20 -9.49 -16.66 -12.20
N PHE A 21 -10.25 -15.82 -12.91
CA PHE A 21 -9.76 -14.58 -13.46
C PHE A 21 -9.30 -13.61 -12.36
N LEU A 22 -10.11 -13.43 -11.31
CA LEU A 22 -9.79 -12.58 -10.17
C LEU A 22 -8.54 -13.07 -9.41
N LEU A 23 -8.40 -14.39 -9.22
CA LEU A 23 -7.22 -14.99 -8.59
C LEU A 23 -5.95 -14.76 -9.39
N SER A 24 -6.05 -14.87 -10.72
CA SER A 24 -4.91 -14.68 -11.62
C SER A 24 -4.48 -13.20 -11.68
N LEU A 25 -5.44 -12.27 -11.69
CA LEU A 25 -5.14 -10.84 -11.64
C LEU A 25 -4.65 -10.37 -10.27
N TRP A 26 -5.26 -10.90 -9.21
CA TRP A 26 -5.02 -10.45 -7.85
C TRP A 26 -4.91 -11.65 -6.88
N PRO A 27 -3.70 -12.24 -6.75
CA PRO A 27 -3.48 -13.45 -5.94
C PRO A 27 -3.92 -13.33 -4.48
N ILE A 28 -3.95 -12.12 -3.91
CA ILE A 28 -4.41 -11.90 -2.54
C ILE A 28 -5.90 -12.23 -2.35
N SER A 29 -6.68 -12.23 -3.43
CA SER A 29 -8.06 -12.71 -3.41
C SER A 29 -8.14 -14.18 -2.97
N GLY A 30 -7.03 -14.94 -3.05
CA GLY A 30 -6.88 -16.25 -2.44
C GLY A 30 -7.25 -16.29 -0.96
N ALA A 31 -7.00 -15.22 -0.20
CA ALA A 31 -7.43 -15.14 1.20
C ALA A 31 -8.96 -15.06 1.35
N ILE A 32 -9.64 -14.40 0.40
CA ILE A 32 -11.10 -14.36 0.36
C ILE A 32 -11.65 -15.76 0.04
N PHE A 33 -11.04 -16.46 -0.91
CA PHE A 33 -11.41 -17.85 -1.21
C PHE A 33 -11.18 -18.76 -0.01
N PHE A 34 -10.04 -18.64 0.68
CA PHE A 34 -9.74 -19.40 1.88
C PHE A 34 -10.79 -19.17 3.00
N GLY A 35 -11.17 -17.93 3.26
CA GLY A 35 -12.21 -17.60 4.24
C GLY A 35 -13.58 -18.18 3.87
N LYS A 36 -13.94 -18.16 2.57
CA LYS A 36 -15.16 -18.82 2.07
C LYS A 36 -15.09 -20.35 2.21
N THR A 37 -13.92 -20.95 1.98
CA THR A 37 -13.71 -22.39 2.17
C THR A 37 -13.89 -22.78 3.64
N ILE A 38 -13.34 -22.00 4.58
CA ILE A 38 -13.58 -22.20 6.02
C ILE A 38 -15.07 -22.17 6.34
N TYR A 39 -15.82 -21.21 5.79
CA TYR A 39 -17.27 -21.14 5.98
C TYR A 39 -17.97 -22.41 5.49
N ILE A 40 -17.62 -22.93 4.31
CA ILE A 40 -18.21 -24.15 3.75
C ILE A 40 -17.85 -25.37 4.61
N ILE A 41 -16.60 -25.48 5.06
CA ILE A 41 -16.15 -26.56 5.95
C ILE A 41 -16.92 -26.52 7.27
N LYS A 42 -17.09 -25.34 7.87
CA LYS A 42 -17.88 -25.21 9.11
C LYS A 42 -19.35 -25.56 8.89
N LYS A 43 -19.93 -25.20 7.73
CA LYS A 43 -21.30 -25.62 7.36
C LYS A 43 -21.43 -27.14 7.35
N LEU A 44 -20.41 -27.83 6.82
CA LEU A 44 -20.35 -29.30 6.83
C LEU A 44 -20.26 -29.84 8.26
N ILE A 45 -19.38 -29.29 9.10
CA ILE A 45 -19.14 -29.81 10.45
C ILE A 45 -20.34 -29.56 11.39
N ILE A 46 -20.89 -28.34 11.38
CA ILE A 46 -21.94 -27.91 12.33
C ILE A 46 -23.32 -28.31 11.82
N ASP A 47 -23.67 -27.93 10.59
CA ASP A 47 -25.02 -28.15 10.05
C ASP A 47 -25.17 -29.55 9.44
N LYS A 48 -24.06 -30.32 9.32
CA LYS A 48 -24.00 -31.64 8.67
C LYS A 48 -24.49 -31.63 7.21
N VAL A 49 -24.52 -30.47 6.56
CA VAL A 49 -24.93 -30.31 5.15
C VAL A 49 -23.72 -30.28 4.25
N PHE A 50 -23.55 -31.32 3.43
CA PHE A 50 -22.48 -31.36 2.44
C PHE A 50 -22.92 -30.84 1.06
N GLU A 51 -22.40 -29.68 0.68
CA GLU A 51 -22.66 -29.06 -0.63
C GLU A 51 -21.62 -29.50 -1.68
N LYS A 52 -21.69 -30.77 -2.10
CA LYS A 52 -20.71 -31.42 -3.00
C LYS A 52 -20.34 -30.58 -4.23
N LYS A 53 -21.34 -29.96 -4.90
CA LYS A 53 -21.13 -29.14 -6.10
C LYS A 53 -20.25 -27.91 -5.82
N ILE A 54 -20.46 -27.24 -4.69
CA ILE A 54 -19.71 -26.03 -4.32
C ILE A 54 -18.30 -26.41 -3.88
N PHE A 55 -18.16 -27.51 -3.14
CA PHE A 55 -16.85 -28.01 -2.75
C PHE A 55 -15.99 -28.36 -3.98
N LEU A 56 -16.56 -29.10 -4.94
CA LEU A 56 -15.90 -29.40 -6.22
C LEU A 56 -15.53 -28.14 -7.01
N LEU A 57 -16.41 -27.14 -7.04
CA LEU A 57 -16.13 -25.85 -7.70
C LEU A 57 -14.92 -25.14 -7.08
N PHE A 58 -14.83 -25.10 -5.74
CA PHE A 58 -13.71 -24.46 -5.06
C PHE A 58 -12.39 -25.19 -5.29
N THR A 59 -12.41 -26.53 -5.28
CA THR A 59 -11.24 -27.35 -5.64
C THR A 59 -10.83 -27.11 -7.09
N PHE A 60 -11.78 -27.04 -8.02
CA PHE A 60 -11.52 -26.74 -9.42
C PHE A 60 -10.91 -25.35 -9.63
N ILE A 61 -11.44 -24.32 -8.96
CA ILE A 61 -10.89 -22.96 -9.00
C ILE A 61 -9.43 -22.94 -8.54
N LEU A 62 -9.11 -23.63 -7.44
CA LEU A 62 -7.75 -23.72 -6.92
C LEU A 62 -6.81 -24.39 -7.93
N PHE A 63 -7.22 -25.52 -8.49
CA PHE A 63 -6.42 -26.27 -9.46
C PHE A 63 -6.20 -25.48 -10.76
N ALA A 64 -7.25 -24.86 -11.28
CA ALA A 64 -7.17 -24.00 -12.47
C ALA A 64 -6.25 -22.80 -12.23
N TYR A 65 -6.33 -22.15 -11.07
CA TYR A 65 -5.42 -21.06 -10.71
C TYR A 65 -3.95 -21.51 -10.71
N ILE A 66 -3.66 -22.66 -10.08
CA ILE A 66 -2.29 -23.20 -10.03
C ILE A 66 -1.77 -23.45 -11.44
N ILE A 67 -2.54 -24.13 -12.30
CA ILE A 67 -2.15 -24.45 -13.68
C ILE A 67 -1.91 -23.19 -14.51
N LEU A 68 -2.83 -22.22 -14.46
CA LEU A 68 -2.74 -21.01 -15.28
C LEU A 68 -1.61 -20.08 -14.85
N ASN A 69 -1.18 -20.15 -13.59
CA ASN A 69 -0.19 -19.24 -13.01
C ASN A 69 1.11 -19.95 -12.59
N VAL A 70 1.43 -21.14 -13.13
CA VAL A 70 2.62 -21.92 -12.73
C VAL A 70 3.90 -21.09 -12.81
N ASP A 71 4.12 -20.38 -13.92
CA ASP A 71 5.35 -19.61 -14.12
C ASP A 71 5.45 -18.42 -13.17
N TYR A 72 4.33 -17.75 -12.93
CA TYR A 72 4.23 -16.68 -11.93
C TYR A 72 4.52 -17.19 -10.51
N LEU A 73 3.99 -18.37 -10.15
CA LEU A 73 4.23 -19.00 -8.85
C LEU A 73 5.70 -19.40 -8.71
N LYS A 74 6.32 -20.00 -9.74
CA LYS A 74 7.75 -20.34 -9.77
C LYS A 74 8.62 -19.09 -9.64
N LEU A 75 8.34 -18.04 -10.40
CA LEU A 75 9.09 -16.78 -10.33
C LEU A 75 9.00 -16.20 -8.93
N ASN A 76 7.80 -16.16 -8.36
CA ASN A 76 7.66 -15.67 -6.99
C ASN A 76 8.37 -16.56 -6.00
N LEU A 77 8.38 -17.89 -6.17
CA LEU A 77 9.11 -18.90 -5.37
C LEU A 77 10.64 -18.81 -5.46
N ALA A 78 11.16 -18.26 -6.55
CA ALA A 78 12.59 -18.05 -6.75
C ALA A 78 13.12 -16.69 -6.26
N ARG A 79 12.25 -15.74 -5.87
CA ARG A 79 12.71 -14.43 -5.35
C ARG A 79 13.28 -14.56 -3.94
N ASP A 80 14.55 -14.20 -3.77
CA ASP A 80 15.23 -14.17 -2.46
C ASP A 80 15.09 -12.83 -1.71
N PHE A 81 14.68 -11.76 -2.41
CA PHE A 81 14.59 -10.42 -1.84
C PHE A 81 13.16 -9.87 -1.87
N HIS A 82 12.67 -9.45 -0.70
CA HIS A 82 11.44 -8.70 -0.52
C HIS A 82 11.75 -7.26 -0.10
N TYR A 83 11.03 -6.30 -0.70
CA TYR A 83 11.24 -4.86 -0.46
C TYR A 83 10.67 -4.38 0.89
N THR A 84 9.87 -5.20 1.56
CA THR A 84 9.36 -4.93 2.92
C THR A 84 10.28 -5.57 3.96
N SER A 85 10.32 -5.02 5.17
CA SER A 85 10.92 -5.66 6.34
C SER A 85 9.84 -6.03 7.35
N LEU A 86 10.05 -7.11 8.10
CA LEU A 86 9.19 -7.43 9.23
C LEU A 86 9.39 -6.34 10.29
N TYR A 87 8.30 -5.67 10.68
CA TYR A 87 8.34 -4.68 11.74
C TYR A 87 7.49 -5.14 12.92
N SER A 88 8.03 -5.03 14.13
CA SER A 88 7.35 -5.47 15.36
C SER A 88 6.02 -4.76 15.59
N SER A 89 5.88 -3.53 15.07
CA SER A 89 4.64 -2.76 15.18
C SER A 89 3.44 -3.36 14.46
N PHE A 90 3.64 -4.35 13.60
CA PHE A 90 2.54 -5.08 13.00
C PHE A 90 1.74 -5.89 14.03
N PHE A 91 2.40 -6.56 14.97
CA PHE A 91 1.75 -7.53 15.87
C PHE A 91 0.78 -6.90 16.88
N TYR A 92 0.93 -5.61 17.17
CA TYR A 92 -0.01 -4.89 18.05
C TYR A 92 -0.99 -3.98 17.31
N ASN A 93 -0.75 -3.68 16.01
CA ASN A 93 -1.57 -2.72 15.26
C ASN A 93 -2.33 -3.36 14.09
N TYR A 94 -1.87 -4.48 13.52
CA TYR A 94 -2.52 -5.17 12.40
C TYR A 94 -2.91 -4.21 11.25
N HIS A 95 -2.04 -3.26 10.93
CA HIS A 95 -2.28 -2.19 9.94
C HIS A 95 -3.42 -1.19 10.26
N PHE A 96 -4.12 -1.26 11.40
CA PHE A 96 -5.21 -0.33 11.72
C PHE A 96 -4.79 1.14 11.67
N ARG A 97 -3.62 1.50 12.24
CA ARG A 97 -3.04 2.84 12.10
C ARG A 97 -2.96 3.32 10.66
N THR A 98 -2.61 2.43 9.72
CA THR A 98 -2.47 2.77 8.31
C THR A 98 -3.82 2.83 7.61
N PHE A 99 -4.71 1.90 7.89
CA PHE A 99 -6.05 1.87 7.29
C PHE A 99 -6.91 3.07 7.67
N PHE A 100 -6.79 3.54 8.92
CA PHE A 100 -7.57 4.65 9.44
C PHE A 100 -6.84 6.00 9.38
N GLY A 101 -5.64 6.05 8.80
CA GLY A 101 -4.86 7.28 8.62
C GLY A 101 -4.29 7.89 9.90
N SER A 102 -4.82 7.54 11.08
CA SER A 102 -4.37 8.03 12.38
C SER A 102 -4.09 6.88 13.36
N PRO A 103 -3.01 6.94 14.17
CA PRO A 103 -2.77 5.99 15.24
C PRO A 103 -3.92 5.91 16.24
N ILE A 104 -4.51 7.06 16.59
CA ILE A 104 -5.58 7.14 17.60
C ILE A 104 -6.85 6.51 17.05
N LEU A 105 -7.30 6.94 15.85
CA LEU A 105 -8.49 6.38 15.21
C LEU A 105 -8.35 4.88 14.95
N GLY A 106 -7.19 4.45 14.44
CA GLY A 106 -6.87 3.04 14.25
C GLY A 106 -6.94 2.24 15.54
N GLY A 107 -6.41 2.79 16.64
CA GLY A 107 -6.50 2.19 17.97
C GLY A 107 -7.94 2.03 18.46
N VAL A 108 -8.78 3.06 18.31
CA VAL A 108 -10.20 3.01 18.69
C VAL A 108 -10.95 1.91 17.92
N TYR A 109 -10.74 1.83 16.60
CA TYR A 109 -11.35 0.78 15.78
C TYR A 109 -10.80 -0.61 16.09
N LEU A 110 -9.51 -0.75 16.39
CA LEU A 110 -8.91 -2.03 16.77
C LEU A 110 -9.46 -2.54 18.10
N ILE A 111 -9.58 -1.66 19.10
CA ILE A 111 -10.17 -1.98 20.41
C ILE A 111 -11.64 -2.38 20.23
N THR A 112 -12.40 -1.59 19.48
CA THR A 112 -13.83 -1.88 19.21
C THR A 112 -13.99 -3.23 18.51
N PHE A 113 -13.20 -3.48 17.46
CA PHE A 113 -13.19 -4.74 16.74
C PHE A 113 -12.83 -5.92 17.66
N SER A 114 -11.79 -5.78 18.48
CA SER A 114 -11.32 -6.83 19.38
C SER A 114 -12.34 -7.16 20.48
N LEU A 115 -12.98 -6.15 21.07
CA LEU A 115 -14.03 -6.35 22.08
C LEU A 115 -15.24 -7.08 21.48
N LEU A 116 -15.68 -6.68 20.29
CA LEU A 116 -16.76 -7.37 19.58
C LEU A 116 -16.37 -8.81 19.21
N LEU A 117 -15.12 -9.04 18.81
CA LEU A 117 -14.60 -10.37 18.47
C LEU A 117 -14.63 -11.29 19.69
N ILE A 118 -14.13 -10.82 20.84
CA ILE A 118 -14.11 -11.58 22.09
C ILE A 118 -15.55 -11.86 22.55
N LYS A 119 -16.44 -10.86 22.54
CA LYS A 119 -17.85 -11.03 22.92
C LYS A 119 -18.55 -12.09 22.08
N ASN A 120 -18.28 -12.12 20.78
CA ASN A 120 -18.93 -13.03 19.83
C ASN A 120 -18.13 -14.33 19.57
N LEU A 121 -17.02 -14.57 20.25
CA LEU A 121 -16.10 -15.66 19.94
C LEU A 121 -16.78 -17.04 19.97
N LYS A 122 -17.59 -17.33 21.00
CA LYS A 122 -18.37 -18.58 21.08
C LYS A 122 -19.31 -18.74 19.89
N LYS A 123 -20.02 -17.67 19.53
CA LYS A 123 -20.96 -17.66 18.41
C LYS A 123 -20.23 -17.86 17.07
N ILE A 124 -19.07 -17.24 16.89
CA ILE A 124 -18.24 -17.40 15.69
C ILE A 124 -17.70 -18.83 15.56
N ILE A 125 -17.37 -19.49 16.67
CA ILE A 125 -16.81 -20.85 16.68
C ILE A 125 -17.91 -21.92 16.58
N PHE A 126 -19.01 -21.79 17.31
CA PHE A 126 -20.02 -22.85 17.43
C PHE A 126 -21.25 -22.66 16.54
N LEU A 127 -21.50 -21.45 16.04
CA LEU A 127 -22.61 -21.17 15.11
C LEU A 127 -22.06 -20.84 13.73
N ASN A 128 -22.85 -21.13 12.69
CA ASN A 128 -22.47 -20.91 11.29
C ASN A 128 -23.36 -19.85 10.62
N GLU A 129 -23.58 -18.74 11.31
CA GLU A 129 -24.39 -17.63 10.82
C GLU A 129 -23.81 -17.00 9.55
N LYS A 130 -24.68 -16.36 8.77
CA LYS A 130 -24.30 -15.86 7.45
C LYS A 130 -23.19 -14.82 7.52
N GLU A 131 -23.21 -14.01 8.56
CA GLU A 131 -22.30 -12.89 8.80
C GLU A 131 -20.89 -13.38 9.17
N ASN A 132 -20.77 -14.62 9.67
CA ASN A 132 -19.48 -15.21 10.02
C ASN A 132 -18.56 -15.38 8.81
N ILE A 133 -19.09 -15.35 7.57
CA ILE A 133 -18.25 -15.35 6.37
C ILE A 133 -17.30 -14.14 6.34
N ILE A 134 -17.75 -12.97 6.83
CA ILE A 134 -16.96 -11.74 6.82
C ILE A 134 -15.79 -11.90 7.77
N ILE A 135 -16.04 -12.40 8.98
CA ILE A 135 -14.97 -12.59 9.97
C ILE A 135 -13.97 -13.67 9.53
N TYR A 136 -14.44 -14.74 8.88
CA TYR A 136 -13.52 -15.74 8.32
C TYR A 136 -12.63 -15.17 7.23
N ILE A 137 -13.13 -14.27 6.38
CA ILE A 137 -12.29 -13.58 5.37
C ILE A 137 -11.26 -12.67 6.05
N ILE A 138 -11.66 -11.89 7.06
CA ILE A 138 -10.75 -10.99 7.79
C ILE A 138 -9.63 -11.82 8.45
N LEU A 139 -9.98 -12.84 9.23
CA LEU A 139 -9.02 -13.70 9.93
C LEU A 139 -8.13 -14.46 8.95
N SER A 140 -8.69 -14.98 7.85
CA SER A 140 -7.93 -15.66 6.79
C SER A 140 -6.88 -14.75 6.16
N SER A 141 -7.22 -13.49 5.93
CA SER A 141 -6.32 -12.55 5.29
C SER A 141 -5.12 -12.22 6.18
N TYR A 142 -5.33 -12.01 7.48
CA TYR A 142 -4.22 -11.85 8.43
C TYR A 142 -3.43 -13.14 8.63
N PHE A 143 -4.12 -14.28 8.76
CA PHE A 143 -3.50 -15.59 8.95
C PHE A 143 -2.57 -15.95 7.79
N LEU A 144 -3.04 -15.84 6.55
CA LEU A 144 -2.24 -16.15 5.37
C LEU A 144 -1.06 -15.18 5.19
N THR A 145 -1.26 -13.90 5.51
CA THR A 145 -0.16 -12.91 5.49
C THR A 145 0.92 -13.29 6.51
N LEU A 146 0.52 -13.70 7.72
CA LEU A 146 1.42 -14.18 8.76
C LEU A 146 2.09 -15.51 8.37
N ALA A 147 1.35 -16.46 7.82
CA ALA A 147 1.90 -17.74 7.37
C ALA A 147 2.94 -17.55 6.26
N TYR A 148 2.63 -16.71 5.27
CA TYR A 148 3.59 -16.35 4.23
C TYR A 148 4.84 -15.65 4.80
N THR A 149 4.64 -14.85 5.84
CA THR A 149 5.73 -14.18 6.53
C THR A 149 6.67 -15.17 7.23
N LEU A 150 6.11 -16.17 7.91
CA LEU A 150 6.88 -17.20 8.59
C LEU A 150 7.63 -18.11 7.61
N LEU A 151 7.05 -18.38 6.45
CA LEU A 151 7.62 -19.31 5.47
C LEU A 151 8.68 -18.68 4.57
N ARG A 152 8.60 -17.37 4.27
CA ARG A 152 9.34 -16.85 3.12
C ARG A 152 9.72 -15.38 3.15
N ALA A 153 8.76 -14.51 3.43
CA ALA A 153 8.89 -13.08 3.17
C ALA A 153 8.62 -12.26 4.41
N SER A 154 8.77 -10.95 4.32
CA SER A 154 8.25 -10.04 5.34
C SER A 154 6.76 -9.75 5.12
N ILE A 155 6.13 -9.15 6.14
CA ILE A 155 4.72 -8.73 6.11
C ILE A 155 4.46 -7.85 4.90
N MET A 156 3.40 -8.20 4.16
CA MET A 156 2.99 -7.47 2.98
C MET A 156 2.58 -6.03 3.33
N SER A 157 2.89 -5.09 2.43
CA SER A 157 2.49 -3.69 2.62
C SER A 157 0.95 -3.58 2.75
N PRO A 158 0.44 -2.75 3.69
CA PRO A 158 -1.00 -2.63 3.95
C PRO A 158 -1.86 -2.33 2.72
N LYS A 159 -1.30 -1.66 1.70
CA LYS A 159 -2.00 -1.34 0.44
C LYS A 159 -2.56 -2.57 -0.28
N TYR A 160 -1.94 -3.74 -0.13
CA TYR A 160 -2.40 -4.98 -0.78
C TYR A 160 -3.52 -5.69 -0.04
N VAL A 161 -3.69 -5.40 1.25
CA VAL A 161 -4.72 -5.96 2.12
C VAL A 161 -5.78 -4.93 2.51
N ILE A 162 -5.82 -3.79 1.81
CA ILE A 162 -6.73 -2.68 2.12
C ILE A 162 -8.21 -3.06 1.97
N PHE A 163 -8.53 -4.07 1.18
CA PHE A 163 -9.90 -4.60 1.06
C PHE A 163 -10.46 -5.16 2.37
N ILE A 164 -9.61 -5.45 3.36
CA ILE A 164 -10.05 -5.88 4.69
C ILE A 164 -10.74 -4.73 5.43
N LEU A 165 -10.35 -3.48 5.21
CA LEU A 165 -10.92 -2.32 5.89
C LEU A 165 -12.45 -2.23 5.75
N PRO A 166 -13.05 -2.24 4.54
CA PRO A 166 -14.50 -2.23 4.42
C PRO A 166 -15.16 -3.46 5.05
N LEU A 167 -14.49 -4.62 5.06
CA LEU A 167 -15.00 -5.82 5.74
C LEU A 167 -15.02 -5.66 7.26
N ILE A 168 -13.95 -5.10 7.86
CA ILE A 168 -13.89 -4.77 9.30
C ILE A 168 -15.02 -3.82 9.66
N LEU A 169 -15.19 -2.72 8.89
CA LEU A 169 -16.25 -1.74 9.12
C LEU A 169 -17.63 -2.37 9.02
N THR A 170 -17.88 -3.15 7.97
CA THR A 170 -19.16 -3.84 7.76
C THR A 170 -19.47 -4.79 8.92
N TRP A 171 -18.48 -5.57 9.36
CA TRP A 171 -18.65 -6.51 10.46
C TRP A 171 -18.90 -5.80 11.80
N ILE A 172 -18.17 -4.72 12.10
CA ILE A 172 -18.43 -3.88 13.29
C ILE A 172 -19.86 -3.37 13.28
N CYS A 173 -20.34 -2.83 12.14
CA CYS A 173 -21.72 -2.34 12.03
C CYS A 173 -22.76 -3.43 12.31
N ILE A 174 -22.60 -4.61 11.70
CA ILE A 174 -23.48 -5.77 11.90
C ILE A 174 -23.50 -6.20 13.37
N GLU A 175 -22.33 -6.31 14.01
CA GLU A 175 -22.27 -6.75 15.40
C GLU A 175 -22.78 -5.70 16.39
N LEU A 176 -22.57 -4.40 16.10
CA LEU A 176 -23.16 -3.33 16.89
C LEU A 176 -24.68 -3.33 16.79
N GLU A 177 -25.26 -3.67 15.64
CA GLU A 177 -26.73 -3.76 15.47
C GLU A 177 -27.39 -4.74 16.44
N LYS A 178 -26.69 -5.79 16.86
CA LYS A 178 -27.18 -6.80 17.80
C LYS A 178 -27.11 -6.37 19.27
N ILE A 179 -26.60 -5.18 19.58
CA ILE A 179 -26.39 -4.69 20.95
C ILE A 179 -27.41 -3.59 21.28
N ASP A 180 -28.04 -3.69 22.45
CA ASP A 180 -28.91 -2.63 22.97
C ASP A 180 -28.13 -1.33 23.22
N LYS A 181 -28.79 -0.18 23.00
CA LYS A 181 -28.19 1.17 23.14
C LYS A 181 -26.95 1.42 22.25
N ASN A 182 -26.78 0.66 21.17
CA ASN A 182 -25.70 0.83 20.19
C ASN A 182 -25.62 2.20 19.49
N LYS A 183 -26.72 2.98 19.47
CA LYS A 183 -26.82 4.26 18.76
C LYS A 183 -25.72 5.23 19.18
N ILE A 184 -25.45 5.32 20.48
CA ILE A 184 -24.42 6.21 21.03
C ILE A 184 -23.04 5.82 20.50
N ILE A 185 -22.72 4.52 20.49
CA ILE A 185 -21.43 4.01 20.00
C ILE A 185 -21.27 4.31 18.51
N LYS A 186 -22.31 4.06 17.70
CA LYS A 186 -22.28 4.34 16.25
C LYS A 186 -22.07 5.83 15.95
N ILE A 187 -22.80 6.70 16.66
CA ILE A 187 -22.66 8.15 16.52
C ILE A 187 -21.26 8.59 16.93
N PHE A 188 -20.74 8.06 18.05
CA PHE A 188 -19.39 8.34 18.52
C PHE A 188 -18.33 7.93 17.50
N LEU A 189 -18.38 6.71 16.97
CA LEU A 189 -17.43 6.23 15.95
C LEU A 189 -17.51 7.04 14.65
N GLY A 190 -18.73 7.38 14.22
CA GLY A 190 -18.95 8.21 13.03
C GLY A 190 -18.39 9.62 13.20
N PHE A 191 -18.68 10.27 14.33
CA PHE A 191 -18.14 11.59 14.66
C PHE A 191 -16.61 11.57 14.75
N LEU A 192 -16.04 10.58 15.44
CA LEU A 192 -14.59 10.45 15.58
C LEU A 192 -13.90 10.27 14.23
N THR A 193 -14.50 9.49 13.32
CA THR A 193 -13.99 9.30 11.96
C THR A 193 -14.00 10.62 11.18
N MET A 194 -15.12 11.34 11.19
CA MET A 194 -15.23 12.67 10.57
C MET A 194 -14.17 13.64 11.10
N LEU A 195 -14.02 13.72 12.42
CA LEU A 195 -13.05 14.59 13.08
C LEU A 195 -11.62 14.26 12.62
N PHE A 196 -11.21 12.99 12.70
CA PHE A 196 -9.86 12.59 12.30
C PHE A 196 -9.63 12.67 10.78
N CYS A 197 -10.66 12.47 9.96
CA CYS A 197 -10.56 12.74 8.53
C CYS A 197 -10.19 14.20 8.27
N VAL A 198 -10.86 15.16 8.93
CA VAL A 198 -10.56 16.60 8.78
C VAL A 198 -9.16 16.93 9.31
N LEU A 199 -8.76 16.37 10.45
CA LEU A 199 -7.46 16.65 11.06
C LEU A 199 -6.28 16.07 10.25
N GLU A 200 -6.43 14.87 9.71
CA GLU A 200 -5.31 14.13 9.09
C GLU A 200 -5.24 14.26 7.56
N ILE A 201 -6.24 14.85 6.89
CA ILE A 201 -6.28 14.95 5.42
C ILE A 201 -5.01 15.60 4.83
N ASN A 202 -4.43 16.56 5.55
CA ASN A 202 -3.23 17.29 5.14
C ASN A 202 -1.94 16.74 5.78
N ASN A 203 -2.05 15.78 6.69
CA ASN A 203 -0.93 15.31 7.52
C ASN A 203 -0.43 13.93 7.05
N SER A 204 -0.03 13.84 5.78
CA SER A 204 0.53 12.60 5.24
C SER A 204 1.81 12.20 5.99
N PRO A 205 1.96 10.93 6.40
CA PRO A 205 3.14 10.47 7.17
C PRO A 205 4.45 10.63 6.40
N ILE A 206 4.38 10.64 5.06
CA ILE A 206 5.51 10.93 4.18
C ILE A 206 5.15 12.20 3.40
N LYS A 207 5.58 13.34 3.91
CA LYS A 207 5.49 14.60 3.16
C LYS A 207 6.27 14.46 1.86
N ARG A 208 5.64 14.87 0.75
CA ARG A 208 6.34 14.97 -0.53
C ARG A 208 7.49 15.97 -0.39
N PRO A 209 8.61 15.77 -1.09
CA PRO A 209 9.71 16.71 -0.99
C PRO A 209 9.23 18.06 -1.58
N PRO A 210 9.69 19.20 -1.05
CA PRO A 210 9.22 20.54 -1.43
C PRO A 210 9.81 20.97 -2.79
N THR A 211 9.49 20.21 -3.84
CA THR A 211 10.02 20.44 -5.19
C THR A 211 9.56 21.76 -5.78
N ASN A 212 8.37 22.26 -5.40
CA ASN A 212 7.92 23.57 -5.85
C ASN A 212 8.81 24.68 -5.26
N GLU A 213 9.11 24.63 -3.96
CA GLU A 213 10.05 25.58 -3.33
C GLU A 213 11.44 25.52 -3.99
N ALA A 214 11.92 24.31 -4.31
CA ALA A 214 13.16 24.13 -5.05
C ALA A 214 13.16 24.83 -6.41
N LEU A 215 12.06 24.70 -7.17
CA LEU A 215 11.91 25.30 -8.49
C LEU A 215 11.66 26.81 -8.42
N GLU A 216 11.00 27.32 -7.38
CA GLU A 216 10.83 28.76 -7.14
C GLU A 216 12.17 29.46 -6.91
N ILE A 217 13.11 28.80 -6.23
CA ILE A 217 14.47 29.31 -6.05
C ILE A 217 15.19 29.44 -7.41
N VAL A 218 15.09 28.43 -8.27
CA VAL A 218 15.67 28.46 -9.62
C VAL A 218 15.02 29.54 -10.48
N LYS A 219 13.69 29.65 -10.41
CA LYS A 219 12.90 30.69 -11.09
C LYS A 219 13.34 32.09 -10.71
N ASN A 220 13.46 32.37 -9.40
CA ASN A 220 13.81 33.71 -8.89
C ASN A 220 15.23 34.14 -9.28
N ASP A 221 16.09 33.20 -9.65
CA ASP A 221 17.43 33.44 -10.16
C ASP A 221 17.47 33.57 -11.70
N ASN A 222 16.31 33.58 -12.38
CA ASN A 222 16.13 33.68 -13.83
C ASN A 222 16.91 32.61 -14.64
N SER A 223 17.20 31.47 -14.01
CA SER A 223 17.94 30.37 -14.64
C SER A 223 16.98 29.42 -15.37
N LYS A 224 17.31 29.03 -16.60
CA LYS A 224 16.49 28.09 -17.38
C LYS A 224 16.92 26.62 -17.29
N TYR A 225 18.19 26.39 -16.99
CA TYR A 225 18.79 25.07 -17.08
C TYR A 225 18.91 24.42 -15.72
N ILE A 226 18.46 23.17 -15.64
CA ILE A 226 18.46 22.35 -14.43
C ILE A 226 19.17 21.04 -14.74
N THR A 227 20.02 20.56 -13.85
CA THR A 227 20.59 19.21 -13.91
C THR A 227 20.36 18.47 -12.59
N THR A 228 20.27 17.15 -12.67
CA THR A 228 20.03 16.27 -11.53
C THR A 228 20.89 15.01 -11.68
N ILE A 229 21.16 14.35 -10.55
CA ILE A 229 21.82 13.02 -10.53
C ILE A 229 20.86 11.89 -10.17
N GLU A 230 19.57 12.20 -10.12
CA GLU A 230 18.50 11.31 -9.72
C GLU A 230 18.07 10.38 -10.85
N SER A 231 17.21 9.40 -10.53
CA SER A 231 16.66 8.47 -11.51
C SER A 231 15.68 9.15 -12.45
N ASP A 232 15.42 8.50 -13.60
CA ASP A 232 14.46 8.98 -14.59
C ASP A 232 13.05 9.22 -14.00
N VAL A 233 12.68 8.46 -12.97
CA VAL A 233 11.41 8.66 -12.26
C VAL A 233 11.36 10.03 -11.58
N PHE A 234 12.44 10.46 -10.94
CA PHE A 234 12.52 11.78 -10.34
C PHE A 234 12.59 12.88 -11.41
N ASN A 235 13.35 12.66 -12.48
CA ASN A 235 13.48 13.60 -13.59
C ASN A 235 12.14 13.84 -14.29
N ASN A 236 11.33 12.79 -14.48
CA ASN A 236 9.96 12.91 -14.97
C ASN A 236 9.04 13.60 -13.97
N TYR A 237 9.23 13.35 -12.67
CA TYR A 237 8.44 14.01 -11.64
C TYR A 237 8.70 15.52 -11.55
N ILE A 238 9.96 15.97 -11.73
CA ILE A 238 10.29 17.40 -11.72
C ILE A 238 9.84 18.09 -13.01
N SER A 239 10.02 17.44 -14.17
CA SER A 239 9.65 18.01 -15.47
C SER A 239 8.15 18.20 -15.66
N THR A 240 7.34 17.40 -14.96
CA THR A 240 5.87 17.51 -14.98
C THR A 240 5.31 18.54 -14.00
N LYS A 241 6.16 19.25 -13.25
CA LYS A 241 5.70 20.31 -12.34
C LYS A 241 5.22 21.53 -13.12
N LYS A 242 4.12 22.12 -12.64
CA LYS A 242 3.53 23.33 -13.22
C LYS A 242 4.57 24.45 -13.41
N ILE A 243 5.37 24.74 -12.38
CA ILE A 243 6.43 25.76 -12.44
C ILE A 243 7.48 25.42 -13.51
N PHE A 244 7.85 24.13 -13.63
CA PHE A 244 8.82 23.70 -14.63
C PHE A 244 8.33 23.96 -16.06
N VAL A 245 7.07 23.65 -16.32
CA VAL A 245 6.43 23.84 -17.63
C VAL A 245 6.22 25.34 -17.93
N GLU A 246 5.70 26.11 -16.98
CA GLU A 246 5.41 27.54 -17.16
C GLU A 246 6.67 28.38 -17.41
N GLU A 247 7.76 28.07 -16.70
CA GLU A 247 9.04 28.76 -16.86
C GLU A 247 9.89 28.22 -18.03
N ASN A 248 9.40 27.19 -18.74
CA ASN A 248 10.11 26.49 -19.81
C ASN A 248 11.52 26.04 -19.39
N PHE A 249 11.64 25.44 -18.20
CA PHE A 249 12.90 24.89 -17.75
C PHE A 249 13.36 23.73 -18.64
N VAL A 250 14.68 23.56 -18.74
CA VAL A 250 15.32 22.51 -19.53
C VAL A 250 16.13 21.62 -18.60
N LEU A 251 15.84 20.33 -18.60
CA LEU A 251 16.59 19.34 -17.84
C LEU A 251 17.79 18.85 -18.67
N LEU A 252 19.00 19.09 -18.18
CA LEU A 252 20.26 18.68 -18.79
C LEU A 252 20.68 17.30 -18.31
N ASP A 253 21.18 16.47 -19.22
CA ASP A 253 21.80 15.19 -18.86
C ASP A 253 23.22 15.42 -18.32
N LYS A 254 23.43 15.06 -17.05
CA LYS A 254 24.74 15.14 -16.39
C LYS A 254 25.88 14.44 -17.14
N ASN A 255 25.58 13.44 -17.96
CA ASN A 255 26.59 12.62 -18.64
C ASN A 255 27.10 13.29 -19.92
N VAL A 256 26.46 14.36 -20.38
CA VAL A 256 26.79 15.05 -21.63
C VAL A 256 27.51 16.36 -21.33
N LYS A 257 28.47 16.73 -22.18
CA LYS A 257 29.07 18.07 -22.11
C LYS A 257 28.05 19.12 -22.49
N TYR A 258 27.89 20.14 -21.65
CA TYR A 258 26.92 21.20 -21.90
C TYR A 258 27.42 22.11 -23.03
N PRO A 259 26.54 22.52 -23.96
CA PRO A 259 26.89 23.48 -25.00
C PRO A 259 27.40 24.81 -24.43
N GLU A 260 28.31 25.48 -25.17
CA GLU A 260 28.95 26.73 -24.73
C GLU A 260 27.97 27.90 -24.53
N TYR A 261 26.78 27.87 -25.15
CA TYR A 261 25.76 28.89 -24.94
C TYR A 261 25.13 28.84 -23.55
N ILE A 262 25.27 27.73 -22.82
CA ILE A 262 24.82 27.60 -21.45
C ILE A 262 25.87 28.29 -20.57
N LYS A 263 25.51 29.43 -19.98
CA LYS A 263 26.40 30.18 -19.08
C LYS A 263 26.21 29.84 -17.62
N SER A 264 25.01 29.38 -17.26
CA SER A 264 24.65 29.02 -15.89
C SER A 264 23.62 27.89 -15.87
N PHE A 265 23.66 27.07 -14.81
CA PHE A 265 22.62 26.08 -14.54
C PHE A 265 22.52 25.80 -13.04
N TRP A 266 21.38 25.24 -12.64
CA TRP A 266 21.15 24.75 -11.28
C TRP A 266 21.23 23.23 -11.21
N PHE A 267 22.02 22.73 -10.28
CA PHE A 267 22.03 21.34 -9.87
C PHE A 267 21.05 21.13 -8.72
N ILE A 268 20.11 20.19 -8.87
CA ILE A 268 19.12 19.82 -7.86
C ILE A 268 19.37 18.37 -7.43
N CYS A 269 19.64 18.17 -6.14
CA CYS A 269 19.87 16.85 -5.55
C CYS A 269 18.88 16.55 -4.43
N LEU A 270 18.22 15.38 -4.46
CA LEU A 270 17.22 14.99 -3.48
C LEU A 270 17.91 14.31 -2.27
N LYS A 271 18.08 15.04 -1.18
CA LYS A 271 18.62 14.54 0.09
C LYS A 271 17.49 14.13 1.05
N ASN A 272 16.80 13.03 0.81
CA ASN A 272 15.76 12.57 1.74
C ASN A 272 16.05 11.21 2.36
N GLU A 273 16.54 11.24 3.61
CA GLU A 273 16.77 10.06 4.46
C GLU A 273 15.52 9.18 4.62
N ARG A 274 14.31 9.76 4.55
CA ARG A 274 13.04 9.04 4.72
C ARG A 274 12.60 8.25 3.47
N PHE A 275 13.19 8.50 2.31
CA PHE A 275 12.91 7.71 1.09
C PHE A 275 13.79 6.46 0.98
N PHE A 276 14.77 6.29 1.87
CA PHE A 276 15.66 5.13 1.85
C PHE A 276 15.19 4.03 2.81
N VAL A 277 15.28 2.78 2.34
CA VAL A 277 15.02 1.61 3.17
C VAL A 277 16.35 1.10 3.73
N GLY A 278 16.53 1.21 5.05
CA GLY A 278 17.65 0.63 5.79
C GLY A 278 18.91 1.51 5.93
N LYS A 279 19.84 1.08 6.82
CA LYS A 279 21.05 1.84 7.21
C LYS A 279 22.06 2.11 6.07
N LYS A 280 21.97 1.39 4.94
CA LYS A 280 22.89 1.52 3.80
C LYS A 280 22.63 2.75 2.90
N GLY A 281 21.45 3.39 2.99
CA GLY A 281 21.07 4.51 2.13
C GLY A 281 21.71 5.86 2.50
N ASN A 282 21.87 6.15 3.80
CA ASN A 282 22.28 7.49 4.27
C ASN A 282 23.74 7.85 3.94
N LEU A 283 24.69 6.93 4.10
CA LEU A 283 26.13 7.23 4.00
C LEU A 283 26.63 7.49 2.57
N ASN A 284 26.00 6.90 1.56
CA ASN A 284 26.43 7.07 0.16
C ASN A 284 25.86 8.34 -0.49
N PHE A 285 24.74 8.88 0.01
CA PHE A 285 24.03 9.96 -0.68
C PHE A 285 24.55 11.36 -0.37
N GLU A 286 25.04 11.62 0.85
CA GLU A 286 25.75 12.88 1.13
C GLU A 286 26.99 13.01 0.26
N LYS A 287 27.74 11.91 0.06
CA LYS A 287 28.84 11.86 -0.91
C LYS A 287 28.34 12.12 -2.34
N LYS A 288 27.18 11.56 -2.71
CA LYS A 288 26.60 11.68 -4.06
C LYS A 288 26.21 13.12 -4.42
N CYS A 289 25.54 13.85 -3.53
CA CYS A 289 25.16 15.24 -3.76
C CYS A 289 26.31 16.23 -3.58
N ASN A 290 27.25 15.97 -2.65
CA ASN A 290 28.35 16.89 -2.37
C ASN A 290 29.48 16.77 -3.40
N ASN A 291 29.72 15.58 -3.97
CA ASN A 291 30.80 15.33 -4.94
C ASN A 291 30.32 15.45 -6.40
N PHE A 292 29.26 16.23 -6.66
CA PHE A 292 28.83 16.48 -8.02
C PHE A 292 29.87 17.36 -8.74
N ASN A 293 30.54 16.78 -9.73
CA ASN A 293 31.37 17.50 -10.70
C ASN A 293 30.71 17.41 -12.07
N THR A 294 30.78 18.49 -12.83
CA THR A 294 30.29 18.49 -14.21
C THR A 294 31.36 17.97 -15.16
N ASN A 295 30.95 17.46 -16.32
CA ASN A 295 31.87 17.07 -17.39
C ASN A 295 32.50 18.28 -18.12
N ASN A 296 32.11 19.51 -17.74
CA ASN A 296 32.65 20.76 -18.25
C ASN A 296 33.55 21.40 -17.19
N ASN A 297 34.86 21.41 -17.44
CA ASN A 297 35.84 21.91 -16.47
C ASN A 297 35.73 23.42 -16.17
N ASN A 298 34.94 24.16 -16.95
CA ASN A 298 34.91 25.61 -16.89
C ASN A 298 33.84 26.16 -15.93
N PHE A 299 32.92 25.31 -15.47
CA PHE A 299 31.87 25.74 -14.54
C PHE A 299 32.35 25.70 -13.09
N VAL A 300 32.22 26.82 -12.40
CA VAL A 300 32.53 26.97 -10.98
C VAL A 300 31.23 27.07 -10.17
N GLU A 301 31.19 26.42 -9.01
CA GLU A 301 30.09 26.55 -8.07
C GLU A 301 30.10 27.96 -7.45
N ILE A 302 29.01 28.71 -7.63
CA ILE A 302 28.90 30.09 -7.14
C ILE A 302 27.93 30.23 -5.96
N LYS A 303 27.02 29.27 -5.77
CA LYS A 303 26.00 29.34 -4.72
C LYS A 303 25.51 27.95 -4.34
N GLU A 304 25.38 27.70 -3.04
CA GLU A 304 24.70 26.53 -2.49
C GLU A 304 23.52 26.98 -1.63
N ILE A 305 22.35 26.37 -1.83
CA ILE A 305 21.17 26.55 -1.00
C ILE A 305 20.69 25.19 -0.53
N ARG A 306 20.44 25.09 0.78
CA ARG A 306 19.86 23.89 1.39
C ARG A 306 18.43 24.19 1.82
N ILE A 307 17.50 23.39 1.32
CA ILE A 307 16.11 23.39 1.78
C ILE A 307 15.76 21.99 2.28
N ASN A 308 14.61 21.83 2.94
CA ASN A 308 14.18 20.53 3.42
C ASN A 308 14.21 19.50 2.28
N TYR A 309 15.01 18.47 2.45
CA TYR A 309 15.20 17.37 1.50
C TYR A 309 15.89 17.69 0.17
N PHE A 310 16.42 18.91 -0.05
CA PHE A 310 17.19 19.23 -1.27
C PHE A 310 18.49 19.98 -0.98
N ILE A 311 19.49 19.68 -1.79
CA ILE A 311 20.67 20.53 -1.97
C ILE A 311 20.59 21.10 -3.39
N LEU A 312 20.63 22.42 -3.48
CA LEU A 312 20.62 23.18 -4.72
C LEU A 312 21.97 23.86 -4.89
N LYS A 313 22.64 23.64 -6.01
CA LYS A 313 23.92 24.30 -6.32
C LYS A 313 23.82 25.02 -7.64
N LYS A 314 24.30 26.27 -7.70
CA LYS A 314 24.37 27.04 -8.94
C LYS A 314 25.80 27.03 -9.45
N PHE A 315 25.93 26.80 -10.75
CA PHE A 315 27.20 26.80 -11.45
C PHE A 315 27.18 27.85 -12.56
N GLU A 316 28.29 28.56 -12.74
CA GLU A 316 28.50 29.53 -13.81
C GLU A 316 29.88 29.33 -14.45
N ASN A 317 29.97 29.63 -15.75
CA ASN A 317 31.19 29.56 -16.57
C ASN A 317 31.75 30.97 -16.81
#